data_AF-A0A8J3Z074-F1
#
_entry.id   AF-A0A8J3Z074-F1
#
_cell.length_a   1.000
_cell.length_b   1.000
_cell.length_c   1.000
_cell.angle_alpha   90.00
_cell.angle_beta   90.00
_cell.angle_gamma   90.00
#
_symmetry.space_group_name_H-M   'P 1'
#
loop_
_entity.id
_entity.type
_entity.pdbx_description
1 polymer ?
#
loop_
_entity_poly.entity_id
_entity_poly.type
_entity_poly.pdbx_seq_one_letter_code
_entity_poly.pdbx_strand_id
1 'polypeptide(L)'
;MAGRSPNPVSQTLSGEDNSRRAVERRLPGRARPAHDVLREYNEFNAKRRQRIPSILWIFVAPDPDGCYRWRVQLDCDCVTEVLTGGDDPPPSDHHWLDPVHQQRLPTGQLSCKHDDSPPAPYRQITERSDRREVSFPADPIEPPDWTDADTWAVVRRDKPHSKAFWTVALACGHVTEVPTDLTWKPTDGPRRVGPERQRKMTTEFEAFWATQPDGQSKQEQEHTRRMLADGWPMPRPEQLCYRCPDARLIVAYQRVGWLVPRKTLSTPPKQPSRAALQRRLERTQAEADRLRQQLAQLDTDKHANAAG
;
A
#
# COMPACT_ATOMS: atom_id res chain seq x y z
N MET A 1 -41.35 -42.06 13.38
CA MET A 1 -41.27 -41.23 12.17
C MET A 1 -41.94 -39.90 12.46
N ALA A 2 -41.16 -38.83 12.62
CA ALA A 2 -41.63 -37.46 12.73
C ALA A 2 -40.46 -36.54 12.33
N GLY A 3 -40.76 -35.55 11.50
CA GLY A 3 -39.83 -34.88 10.62
C GLY A 3 -38.83 -33.96 11.32
N ARG A 4 -37.60 -33.96 10.80
CA ARG A 4 -36.62 -32.90 11.03
C ARG A 4 -37.02 -31.69 10.20
N SER A 5 -37.40 -30.60 10.87
CA SER A 5 -37.35 -29.27 10.25
C SER A 5 -35.89 -28.82 10.12
N PRO A 6 -35.49 -28.26 8.97
CA PRO A 6 -34.16 -27.72 8.78
C PRO A 6 -34.05 -26.33 9.41
N ASN A 7 -33.02 -26.14 10.23
CA ASN A 7 -32.65 -24.81 10.75
C ASN A 7 -32.22 -23.90 9.59
N PRO A 8 -32.65 -22.63 9.55
CA PRO A 8 -32.29 -21.72 8.49
C PRO A 8 -30.88 -21.15 8.68
N VAL A 9 -30.07 -21.33 7.64
CA VAL A 9 -29.11 -20.37 7.09
C VAL A 9 -28.17 -19.70 8.11
N SER A 10 -27.09 -20.39 8.46
CA SER A 10 -25.83 -19.68 8.69
C SER A 10 -25.40 -19.08 7.36
N GLN A 11 -25.63 -17.77 7.18
CA GLN A 11 -24.89 -17.00 6.19
C GLN A 11 -23.42 -17.04 6.63
N THR A 12 -22.72 -18.04 6.13
CA THR A 12 -21.30 -17.93 5.87
C THR A 12 -21.13 -16.65 5.08
N LEU A 13 -20.58 -15.60 5.71
CA LEU A 13 -19.76 -14.61 5.02
C LEU A 13 -18.50 -15.35 4.54
N SER A 14 -18.72 -16.24 3.58
CA SER A 14 -17.74 -16.69 2.62
C SER A 14 -17.02 -15.45 2.11
N GLY A 15 -15.69 -15.49 2.05
CA GLY A 15 -14.87 -14.40 1.52
C GLY A 15 -15.44 -13.89 0.21
N GLU A 16 -16.24 -12.82 0.32
CA GLU A 16 -16.81 -12.12 -0.80
C GLU A 16 -15.66 -11.38 -1.45
N ASP A 17 -15.12 -12.05 -2.46
CA ASP A 17 -14.66 -11.47 -3.69
C ASP A 17 -14.04 -10.07 -3.54
N ASN A 18 -12.79 -10.06 -3.10
CA ASN A 18 -11.89 -8.90 -3.19
C ASN A 18 -11.62 -8.49 -4.67
N SER A 19 -12.38 -9.04 -5.64
CA SER A 19 -12.29 -8.82 -7.08
C SER A 19 -13.38 -7.91 -7.64
N ARG A 20 -13.99 -7.02 -6.84
CA ARG A 20 -14.60 -5.82 -7.43
C ARG A 20 -13.48 -4.91 -7.92
N ARG A 21 -13.05 -5.18 -9.16
CA ARG A 21 -12.05 -4.38 -9.86
C ARG A 21 -12.53 -2.93 -9.89
N ALA A 22 -11.70 -2.02 -9.40
CA ALA A 22 -12.01 -0.61 -9.40
C ALA A 22 -12.36 -0.13 -10.81
N VAL A 23 -13.38 0.71 -10.93
CA VAL A 23 -13.88 1.16 -12.23
C VAL A 23 -13.37 2.57 -12.55
N GLU A 24 -12.87 2.76 -13.76
CA GLU A 24 -12.56 4.10 -14.28
C GLU A 24 -13.88 4.83 -14.60
N ARG A 25 -14.17 5.92 -13.90
CA ARG A 25 -15.37 6.75 -14.13
C ARG A 25 -15.18 8.18 -13.64
N ARG A 26 -16.11 9.06 -14.01
CA ARG A 26 -16.16 10.42 -13.46
C ARG A 26 -16.65 10.39 -12.00
N LEU A 27 -15.89 10.98 -11.09
CA LEU A 27 -16.21 11.02 -9.66
C LEU A 27 -16.93 12.33 -9.27
N PRO A 28 -17.79 12.31 -8.23
CA PRO A 28 -18.48 13.51 -7.74
C PRO A 28 -17.47 14.57 -7.26
N GLY A 29 -17.85 15.85 -7.27
CA GLY A 29 -16.98 16.96 -6.90
C GLY A 29 -15.96 17.36 -7.99
N ARG A 30 -15.03 18.26 -7.63
CA ARG A 30 -13.98 18.76 -8.54
C ARG A 30 -12.60 18.32 -8.05
N ALA A 31 -11.67 18.18 -9.00
CA ALA A 31 -10.27 18.04 -8.66
C ALA A 31 -9.77 19.31 -7.94
N ARG A 32 -8.83 19.14 -7.02
CA ARG A 32 -8.10 20.21 -6.36
C ARG A 32 -7.36 21.05 -7.40
N PRO A 33 -7.15 22.35 -7.18
CA PRO A 33 -6.33 23.16 -8.06
C PRO A 33 -4.92 22.58 -8.20
N ALA A 34 -4.41 22.50 -9.43
CA ALA A 34 -3.11 21.87 -9.70
C ALA A 34 -1.95 22.55 -8.95
N HIS A 35 -2.02 23.86 -8.79
CA HIS A 35 -0.99 24.63 -8.09
C HIS A 35 -0.91 24.30 -6.59
N ASP A 36 -2.04 23.98 -5.94
CA ASP A 36 -2.06 23.60 -4.52
C ASP A 36 -1.40 22.22 -4.33
N VAL A 37 -1.76 21.26 -5.18
CA VAL A 37 -1.17 19.90 -5.13
C VAL A 37 0.32 19.95 -5.46
N LEU A 38 0.72 20.77 -6.43
CA LEU A 38 2.13 20.96 -6.78
C LEU A 38 2.92 21.62 -5.65
N ARG A 39 2.34 22.61 -4.95
CA ARG A 39 2.96 23.24 -3.77
C ARG A 39 3.21 22.20 -2.68
N GLU A 40 2.20 21.43 -2.30
CA GLU A 40 2.31 20.38 -1.27
C GLU A 40 3.34 19.31 -1.65
N TYR A 41 3.34 18.87 -2.91
CA TYR A 41 4.31 17.93 -3.43
C TYR A 41 5.75 18.46 -3.30
N ASN A 42 5.99 19.70 -3.71
CA ASN A 42 7.30 20.33 -3.64
C ASN A 42 7.76 20.54 -2.19
N GLU A 43 6.88 20.96 -1.29
CA GLU A 43 7.19 21.10 0.14
C GLU A 43 7.57 19.76 0.77
N PHE A 44 6.82 18.71 0.46
CA PHE A 44 7.09 17.36 0.95
C PHE A 44 8.44 16.82 0.42
N ASN A 45 8.69 16.94 -0.88
CA ASN A 45 9.93 16.48 -1.49
C ASN A 45 11.13 17.33 -1.07
N ALA A 46 10.98 18.64 -0.85
CA ALA A 46 12.05 19.49 -0.31
C ALA A 46 12.51 18.99 1.06
N LYS A 47 11.58 18.66 1.96
CA LYS A 47 11.90 18.08 3.28
C LYS A 47 12.61 16.73 3.17
N ARG A 48 12.22 15.89 2.21
CA ARG A 48 12.92 14.61 1.94
C ARG A 48 14.33 14.85 1.43
N ARG A 49 14.49 15.70 0.40
CA ARG A 49 15.77 16.00 -0.26
C ARG A 49 16.83 16.56 0.68
N GLN A 50 16.45 17.23 1.78
CA GLN A 50 17.37 17.65 2.85
C GLN A 50 18.07 16.48 3.56
N ARG A 51 17.49 15.28 3.54
CA ARG A 51 17.95 14.11 4.31
C ARG A 51 18.52 13.00 3.43
N ILE A 52 18.42 13.13 2.11
CA ILE A 52 18.84 12.09 1.16
C ILE A 52 19.85 12.65 0.15
N PRO A 53 20.90 11.87 -0.21
CA PRO A 53 21.83 12.24 -1.26
C PRO A 53 21.13 12.54 -2.59
N SER A 54 21.64 13.51 -3.35
CA SER A 54 21.06 13.96 -4.62
C SER A 54 20.88 12.85 -5.65
N ILE A 55 21.81 11.88 -5.68
CA ILE A 55 21.74 10.72 -6.58
C ILE A 55 20.50 9.85 -6.34
N LEU A 56 19.90 9.89 -5.15
CA LEU A 56 18.69 9.11 -4.80
C LEU A 56 17.39 9.87 -5.05
N TRP A 57 17.44 11.16 -5.44
CA TRP A 57 16.24 11.98 -5.57
C TRP A 57 15.27 11.41 -6.61
N ILE A 58 15.76 10.91 -7.73
CA ILE A 58 14.91 10.33 -8.79
C ILE A 58 14.07 9.14 -8.29
N PHE A 59 14.52 8.42 -7.26
CA PHE A 59 13.81 7.25 -6.73
C PHE A 59 12.91 7.59 -5.53
N VAL A 60 13.32 8.53 -4.68
CA VAL A 60 12.69 8.75 -3.35
C VAL A 60 11.96 10.09 -3.24
N ALA A 61 12.35 11.07 -4.07
CA ALA A 61 11.75 12.39 -4.13
C ALA A 61 11.79 12.92 -5.58
N PRO A 62 11.10 12.25 -6.51
CA PRO A 62 11.19 12.55 -7.95
C PRO A 62 10.73 13.97 -8.27
N ASP A 63 11.02 14.40 -9.50
CA ASP A 63 10.51 15.68 -10.00
C ASP A 63 9.01 15.56 -10.36
N PRO A 64 8.25 16.66 -10.19
CA PRO A 64 6.79 16.63 -10.32
C PRO A 64 6.28 16.45 -11.76
N ASP A 65 7.13 16.63 -12.77
CA ASP A 65 6.84 16.41 -14.19
C ASP A 65 6.61 14.93 -14.56
N GLY A 66 7.14 14.03 -13.73
CA GLY A 66 6.90 12.59 -13.80
C GLY A 66 5.61 12.13 -13.12
N CYS A 67 4.89 13.00 -12.41
CA CYS A 67 3.72 12.59 -11.61
C CYS A 67 2.39 12.76 -12.34
N TYR A 68 1.54 11.74 -12.26
CA TYR A 68 0.17 11.76 -12.75
C TYR A 68 -0.82 11.86 -11.58
N ARG A 69 -1.84 12.70 -11.74
CA ARG A 69 -2.88 12.95 -10.74
C ARG A 69 -4.12 12.11 -11.00
N TRP A 70 -4.60 11.49 -9.94
CA TRP A 70 -5.81 10.70 -9.93
C TRP A 70 -6.73 11.17 -8.82
N ARG A 71 -8.04 11.09 -9.06
CA ARG A 71 -9.03 11.06 -7.98
C ARG A 71 -9.45 9.62 -7.78
N VAL A 72 -9.56 9.19 -6.54
CA VAL A 72 -9.98 7.83 -6.17
C VAL A 72 -11.17 7.94 -5.23
N GLN A 73 -12.17 7.10 -5.45
CA GLN A 73 -13.26 6.89 -4.52
C GLN A 73 -13.02 5.60 -3.76
N LEU A 74 -13.20 5.68 -2.45
CA LEU A 74 -13.07 4.57 -1.52
C LEU A 74 -14.42 3.91 -1.24
N ASP A 75 -14.40 2.71 -0.69
CA ASP A 75 -15.61 2.00 -0.25
C ASP A 75 -16.38 2.71 0.88
N CYS A 76 -15.75 3.65 1.58
CA CYS A 76 -16.39 4.60 2.52
C CYS A 76 -16.93 5.87 1.83
N ASP A 77 -17.06 5.87 0.51
CA ASP A 77 -17.51 6.98 -0.34
C ASP A 77 -16.63 8.23 -0.37
N CYS A 78 -15.57 8.29 0.43
CA CYS A 78 -14.60 9.36 0.39
C CYS A 78 -13.91 9.44 -0.98
N VAL A 79 -13.78 10.66 -1.49
CA VAL A 79 -13.01 10.95 -2.70
C VAL A 79 -11.75 11.71 -2.31
N THR A 80 -10.59 11.11 -2.58
CA THR A 80 -9.28 11.73 -2.34
C THR A 80 -8.45 11.79 -3.62
N GLU A 81 -7.37 12.56 -3.59
CA GLU A 81 -6.40 12.64 -4.68
C GLU A 81 -5.12 11.92 -4.34
N VAL A 82 -4.62 11.16 -5.32
CA VAL A 82 -3.36 10.44 -5.22
C VAL A 82 -2.48 10.71 -6.43
N LEU A 83 -1.17 10.55 -6.24
CA LEU A 83 -0.16 10.72 -7.27
C LEU A 83 0.50 9.38 -7.57
N THR A 84 0.66 9.06 -8.85
CA THR A 84 1.49 7.93 -9.31
C THR A 84 2.60 8.45 -10.21
N GLY A 85 3.62 7.62 -10.47
CA GLY A 85 4.55 7.83 -11.57
C GLY A 85 3.84 7.73 -12.92
N GLY A 86 4.44 8.34 -13.95
CA GLY A 86 3.79 8.54 -15.24
C GLY A 86 3.39 7.26 -15.98
N ASP A 87 4.24 6.24 -15.94
CA ASP A 87 4.00 4.94 -16.60
C ASP A 87 3.45 3.89 -15.61
N ASP A 88 3.13 4.30 -14.38
CA ASP A 88 2.61 3.41 -13.36
C ASP A 88 1.19 2.93 -13.69
N PRO A 89 0.79 1.75 -13.19
CA PRO A 89 -0.58 1.28 -13.35
C PRO A 89 -1.58 2.18 -12.59
N PRO A 90 -2.89 2.03 -12.84
CA PRO A 90 -3.92 2.79 -12.12
C PRO A 90 -3.82 2.62 -10.60
N PRO A 91 -4.27 3.61 -9.80
CA PRO A 91 -4.16 3.58 -8.34
C PRO A 91 -4.67 2.33 -7.64
N SER A 92 -5.65 1.63 -8.24
CA SER A 92 -6.20 0.38 -7.74
C SER A 92 -5.21 -0.78 -7.74
N ASP A 93 -4.14 -0.69 -8.52
CA ASP A 93 -3.17 -1.77 -8.72
C ASP A 93 -1.90 -1.53 -7.87
N HIS A 94 -1.89 -0.47 -7.06
CA HIS A 94 -0.77 -0.09 -6.20
C HIS A 94 -0.88 -0.65 -4.78
N HIS A 95 0.28 -0.85 -4.17
CA HIS A 95 0.44 -1.08 -2.73
C HIS A 95 0.79 0.23 -2.05
N TRP A 96 -0.24 0.94 -1.58
CA TRP A 96 -0.05 2.21 -0.89
C TRP A 96 0.55 2.02 0.49
N LEU A 97 1.30 3.00 0.96
CA LEU A 97 1.80 3.00 2.32
C LEU A 97 0.72 3.50 3.27
N ASP A 98 0.53 2.77 4.35
CA ASP A 98 -0.16 3.26 5.53
C ASP A 98 0.67 4.39 6.16
N PRO A 99 0.16 5.63 6.26
CA PRO A 99 0.91 6.75 6.79
C PRO A 99 1.27 6.59 8.28
N VAL A 100 0.48 5.81 9.04
CA VAL A 100 0.68 5.63 10.49
C VAL A 100 1.76 4.59 10.75
N HIS A 101 1.65 3.42 10.12
CA HIS A 101 2.55 2.30 10.39
C HIS A 101 3.67 2.13 9.35
N GLN A 102 3.66 2.91 8.27
CA GLN A 102 4.62 2.86 7.16
C GLN A 102 4.74 1.47 6.51
N GLN A 103 3.70 0.63 6.65
CA GLN A 103 3.63 -0.67 6.02
C GLN A 103 2.80 -0.59 4.74
N ARG A 104 3.12 -1.46 3.77
CA ARG A 104 2.35 -1.56 2.53
C ARG A 104 0.99 -2.19 2.81
N LEU A 105 -0.06 -1.50 2.37
CA LEU A 105 -1.41 -2.03 2.36
C LEU A 105 -1.56 -3.07 1.23
N PRO A 106 -2.55 -3.97 1.35
CA PRO A 106 -3.00 -4.79 0.24
C PRO A 106 -3.27 -3.94 -1.02
N THR A 107 -3.14 -4.57 -2.18
CA THR A 107 -3.34 -3.92 -3.48
C THR A 107 -4.68 -3.19 -3.53
N GLY A 108 -4.66 -1.94 -3.97
CA GLY A 108 -5.87 -1.15 -4.14
C GLY A 108 -6.48 -0.64 -2.84
N GLN A 109 -5.81 -0.78 -1.70
CA GLN A 109 -6.25 -0.15 -0.45
C GLN A 109 -5.53 1.17 -0.18
N LEU A 110 -6.26 2.12 0.39
CA LEU A 110 -5.76 3.39 0.91
C LEU A 110 -6.19 3.58 2.35
N SER A 111 -5.37 4.29 3.14
CA SER A 111 -5.77 4.70 4.49
C SER A 111 -6.73 5.88 4.42
N CYS A 112 -7.89 5.73 5.05
CA CYS A 112 -8.87 6.77 5.30
C CYS A 112 -9.50 6.54 6.67
N LYS A 113 -9.15 7.42 7.61
CA LYS A 113 -9.59 7.37 8.99
C LYS A 113 -10.88 8.14 9.18
N HIS A 114 -11.81 7.55 9.92
CA HIS A 114 -13.04 8.19 10.38
C HIS A 114 -13.23 8.01 11.88
N ASP A 115 -13.86 8.98 12.54
CA ASP A 115 -14.16 8.91 13.97
C ASP A 115 -15.21 7.83 14.29
N ASP A 116 -16.06 7.49 13.33
CA ASP A 116 -17.07 6.43 13.40
C ASP A 116 -16.58 5.08 12.84
N SER A 117 -15.26 4.94 12.61
CA SER A 117 -14.70 3.66 12.13
C SER A 117 -14.98 2.55 13.16
N PRO A 118 -15.35 1.33 12.70
CA PRO A 118 -15.59 0.22 13.61
C PRO A 118 -14.32 -0.13 14.39
N PRO A 119 -14.45 -0.73 15.58
CA PRO A 119 -13.28 -1.18 16.34
C PRO A 119 -12.46 -2.20 15.54
N ALA A 120 -11.17 -2.29 15.86
CA ALA A 120 -10.26 -3.22 15.20
C ALA A 120 -10.79 -4.66 15.28
N PRO A 121 -10.95 -5.37 14.16
CA PRO A 121 -11.40 -6.75 14.16
C PRO A 121 -10.25 -7.70 14.54
N TYR A 122 -10.57 -8.76 15.28
CA TYR A 122 -9.69 -9.92 15.37
C TYR A 122 -9.64 -10.64 14.02
N ARG A 123 -8.43 -10.93 13.55
CA ARG A 123 -8.17 -11.62 12.29
C ARG A 123 -7.23 -12.79 12.54
N GLN A 124 -7.53 -13.92 11.93
CA GLN A 124 -6.68 -15.10 11.98
C GLN A 124 -5.31 -14.79 11.36
N ILE A 125 -4.26 -15.33 11.96
CA ILE A 125 -2.91 -15.35 11.38
C ILE A 125 -2.87 -16.47 10.33
N THR A 126 -2.63 -16.10 9.08
CA THR A 126 -2.57 -17.05 7.95
C THR A 126 -1.14 -17.45 7.60
N GLU A 127 -0.17 -16.55 7.81
CA GLU A 127 1.23 -16.79 7.50
C GLU A 127 2.14 -16.17 8.55
N ARG A 128 3.31 -16.79 8.78
CA ARG A 128 4.40 -16.27 9.60
C ARG A 128 5.66 -16.28 8.74
N SER A 129 6.25 -15.11 8.53
CA SER A 129 7.42 -14.94 7.68
C SER A 129 8.66 -14.63 8.51
N ASP A 130 9.05 -13.37 8.58
CA ASP A 130 10.32 -12.93 9.15
C ASP A 130 10.31 -13.04 10.68
N ARG A 131 11.44 -13.48 11.23
CA ARG A 131 11.70 -13.54 12.67
C ARG A 131 12.84 -12.61 13.02
N ARG A 132 12.62 -11.74 14.00
CA ARG A 132 13.68 -10.96 14.64
C ARG A 132 13.68 -11.18 16.14
N GLU A 133 14.86 -11.20 16.73
CA GLU A 133 15.01 -11.26 18.18
C GLU A 133 15.19 -9.85 18.72
N VAL A 134 14.48 -9.54 19.79
CA VAL A 134 14.57 -8.25 20.48
C VAL A 134 14.87 -8.52 21.93
N SER A 135 15.92 -7.88 22.43
CA SER A 135 16.31 -7.92 23.84
C SER A 135 15.84 -6.65 24.53
N PHE A 136 15.18 -6.83 25.65
CA PHE A 136 14.67 -5.77 26.50
C PHE A 136 15.48 -5.72 27.80
N PRO A 137 15.73 -4.52 28.35
CA PRO A 137 16.27 -4.41 29.70
C PRO A 137 15.28 -5.00 30.72
N ALA A 138 15.70 -5.08 31.98
CA ALA A 138 14.77 -5.32 33.07
C ALA A 138 13.72 -4.20 33.11
N ASP A 139 12.48 -4.56 33.41
CA ASP A 139 11.39 -3.62 33.55
C ASP A 139 11.62 -2.73 34.80
N PRO A 140 11.23 -1.43 34.76
CA PRO A 140 11.37 -0.52 35.89
C PRO A 140 10.72 -1.03 37.17
N ILE A 141 11.27 -0.69 38.33
CA ILE A 141 10.68 -1.06 39.64
C ILE A 141 9.33 -0.37 39.82
N GLU A 142 9.27 0.92 39.49
CA GLU A 142 8.05 1.71 39.59
C GLU A 142 7.07 1.35 38.45
N PRO A 143 5.76 1.28 38.75
CA PRO A 143 4.75 0.98 37.76
C PRO A 143 4.61 2.13 36.76
N PRO A 144 4.47 1.83 35.46
CA PRO A 144 4.05 2.82 34.48
C PRO A 144 2.63 3.35 34.75
N ASP A 145 2.31 4.54 34.22
CA ASP A 145 1.02 5.23 34.43
C ASP A 145 -0.23 4.43 34.02
N TRP A 146 -0.09 3.39 33.21
CA TRP A 146 -1.22 2.57 32.73
C TRP A 146 -1.55 1.39 33.64
N THR A 147 -0.79 1.14 34.72
CA THR A 147 -1.01 0.00 35.62
C THR A 147 -0.76 0.38 37.08
N ASP A 148 -1.51 -0.23 38.00
CA ASP A 148 -1.27 -0.10 39.44
C ASP A 148 -0.09 -0.96 39.93
N ALA A 149 0.36 -0.70 41.16
CA ALA A 149 1.52 -1.36 41.74
C ALA A 149 1.31 -2.88 41.92
N ASP A 150 0.09 -3.32 42.24
CA ASP A 150 -0.21 -4.73 42.49
C ASP A 150 -0.16 -5.53 41.19
N THR A 151 -0.78 -5.00 40.13
CA THR A 151 -0.76 -5.58 38.79
C THR A 151 0.65 -5.58 38.22
N TRP A 152 1.40 -4.47 38.39
CA TRP A 152 2.78 -4.38 37.95
C TRP A 152 3.67 -5.41 38.62
N ALA A 153 3.53 -5.62 39.94
CA ALA A 153 4.30 -6.62 40.67
C ALA A 153 4.11 -8.04 40.10
N VAL A 154 2.95 -8.34 39.51
CA VAL A 154 2.65 -9.64 38.88
C VAL A 154 3.21 -9.76 37.47
N VAL A 155 3.19 -8.69 36.66
CA VAL A 155 3.54 -8.76 35.24
C VAL A 155 4.98 -8.32 34.92
N ARG A 156 5.62 -7.57 35.82
CA ARG A 156 6.97 -7.00 35.66
C ARG A 156 8.04 -8.07 35.49
N ARG A 157 8.98 -7.83 34.57
CA ARG A 157 10.20 -8.63 34.37
C ARG A 157 11.37 -8.00 35.10
N ASP A 158 11.74 -8.54 36.26
CA ASP A 158 12.85 -8.06 37.09
C ASP A 158 14.24 -8.25 36.46
N LYS A 159 14.35 -9.07 35.40
CA LYS A 159 15.59 -9.36 34.69
C LYS A 159 15.48 -9.01 33.20
N PRO A 160 16.61 -8.66 32.55
CA PRO A 160 16.66 -8.55 31.10
C PRO A 160 16.11 -9.82 30.45
N HIS A 161 15.36 -9.64 29.37
CA HIS A 161 14.71 -10.75 28.68
C HIS A 161 14.64 -10.50 27.18
N SER A 162 14.52 -11.57 26.42
CA SER A 162 14.46 -11.51 24.98
C SER A 162 13.22 -12.21 24.46
N LYS A 163 12.66 -11.68 23.37
CA LYS A 163 11.47 -12.21 22.69
C LYS A 163 11.76 -12.35 21.21
N ALA A 164 11.14 -13.35 20.59
CA ALA A 164 11.09 -13.43 19.13
C ALA A 164 9.85 -12.68 18.63
N PHE A 165 10.04 -11.74 17.72
CA PHE A 165 8.97 -11.06 17.00
C PHE A 165 8.87 -11.69 15.62
N TRP A 166 7.67 -12.17 15.31
CA TRP A 166 7.33 -12.71 14.01
C TRP A 166 6.50 -11.70 13.24
N THR A 167 6.92 -11.41 12.02
CA THR A 167 6.07 -10.75 11.02
C THR A 167 5.03 -11.77 10.57
N VAL A 168 3.75 -11.40 10.64
CA VAL A 168 2.63 -12.28 10.33
C VAL A 168 1.66 -11.62 9.36
N ALA A 169 1.18 -12.38 8.39
CA ALA A 169 0.05 -11.98 7.56
C ALA A 169 -1.25 -12.39 8.26
N LEU A 170 -2.20 -11.47 8.31
CA LEU A 170 -3.55 -11.71 8.80
C LEU A 170 -4.46 -12.07 7.64
N ALA A 171 -5.58 -12.75 7.91
CA ALA A 171 -6.55 -13.18 6.90
C ALA A 171 -7.15 -12.02 6.07
N CYS A 172 -7.06 -10.78 6.57
CA CYS A 172 -7.45 -9.57 5.84
C CYS A 172 -6.38 -9.05 4.85
N GLY A 173 -5.22 -9.69 4.78
CA GLY A 173 -4.07 -9.29 3.95
C GLY A 173 -3.12 -8.28 4.63
N HIS A 174 -3.49 -7.72 5.79
CA HIS A 174 -2.59 -6.83 6.54
C HIS A 174 -1.52 -7.61 7.30
N VAL A 175 -0.34 -7.00 7.42
CA VAL A 175 0.80 -7.56 8.13
C VAL A 175 0.92 -6.95 9.53
N THR A 176 1.29 -7.73 10.54
CA THR A 176 1.60 -7.20 11.88
C THR A 176 2.76 -7.98 12.49
N GLU A 177 3.23 -7.55 13.66
CA GLU A 177 4.22 -8.30 14.44
C GLU A 177 3.56 -8.93 15.67
N VAL A 178 3.94 -10.17 15.97
CA VAL A 178 3.50 -10.86 17.19
C VAL A 178 4.69 -11.42 17.97
N PRO A 179 4.75 -11.20 19.29
CA PRO A 179 5.81 -11.72 20.13
C PRO A 179 5.57 -13.19 20.52
N THR A 180 6.63 -13.97 20.58
CA THR A 180 6.67 -15.35 21.11
C THR A 180 7.87 -15.55 22.02
N ASP A 181 7.89 -16.67 22.74
CA ASP A 181 9.12 -17.15 23.39
C ASP A 181 10.20 -17.43 22.33
N LEU A 182 11.47 -17.25 22.70
CA LEU A 182 12.60 -17.46 21.78
C LEU A 182 12.70 -18.89 21.25
N THR A 183 12.33 -19.87 22.08
CA THR A 183 12.42 -21.30 21.80
C THR A 183 11.26 -21.83 20.97
N TRP A 184 10.18 -21.06 20.82
CA TRP A 184 9.02 -21.47 20.04
C TRP A 184 9.28 -21.31 18.54
N LYS A 185 8.91 -22.33 17.76
CA LYS A 185 8.89 -22.30 16.29
C LYS A 185 7.50 -22.63 15.74
N PRO A 186 7.15 -22.18 14.52
CA PRO A 186 5.82 -22.42 13.94
C PRO A 186 5.40 -23.89 13.92
N THR A 187 6.35 -24.81 13.75
CA THR A 187 6.09 -26.26 13.73
C THR A 187 5.73 -26.86 15.09
N ASP A 188 6.00 -26.17 16.20
CA ASP A 188 5.56 -26.61 17.54
C ASP A 188 4.05 -26.44 17.73
N GLY A 189 3.41 -25.59 16.92
CA GLY A 189 2.02 -25.19 17.10
C GLY A 189 1.78 -24.40 18.40
N PRO A 190 0.54 -23.97 18.66
CA PRO A 190 0.20 -23.28 19.89
C PRO A 190 0.18 -24.24 21.09
N ARG A 191 0.85 -23.85 22.17
CA ARG A 191 0.71 -24.51 23.47
C ARG A 191 -0.66 -24.18 24.06
N ARG A 192 -1.33 -25.16 24.65
CA ARG A 192 -2.63 -25.00 25.32
C ARG A 192 -2.48 -25.29 26.80
N VAL A 193 -3.31 -24.65 27.62
CA VAL A 193 -3.33 -24.93 29.06
C VAL A 193 -4.04 -26.26 29.33
N GLY A 194 -3.68 -26.93 30.42
CA GLY A 194 -4.34 -28.17 30.81
C GLY A 194 -5.84 -27.98 31.14
N PRO A 195 -6.67 -29.03 31.02
CA PRO A 195 -8.13 -28.92 31.18
C PRO A 195 -8.59 -28.37 32.54
N GLU A 196 -7.88 -28.67 33.63
CA GLU A 196 -8.17 -28.13 34.95
C GLU A 196 -7.92 -26.62 35.02
N ARG A 197 -6.78 -26.17 34.48
CA ARG A 197 -6.44 -24.75 34.42
C ARG A 197 -7.41 -24.00 33.50
N GLN A 198 -7.78 -24.59 32.37
CA GLN A 198 -8.78 -24.03 31.45
C GLN A 198 -10.11 -23.79 32.17
N ARG A 199 -10.65 -24.81 32.86
CA ARG A 199 -11.89 -24.68 33.64
C ARG A 199 -11.81 -23.58 34.68
N LYS A 200 -10.71 -23.54 35.45
CA LYS A 200 -10.47 -22.49 36.45
C LYS A 200 -10.48 -21.09 35.81
N MET A 201 -9.74 -20.90 34.71
CA MET A 201 -9.70 -19.63 33.99
C MET A 201 -11.07 -19.23 33.43
N THR A 202 -11.85 -20.18 32.91
CA THR A 202 -13.21 -19.91 32.45
C THR A 202 -14.11 -19.45 33.58
N THR A 203 -14.08 -20.10 34.74
CA THR A 203 -14.86 -19.69 35.92
C THR A 203 -14.44 -18.31 36.42
N GLU A 204 -13.14 -18.04 36.54
CA GLU A 204 -12.62 -16.73 36.95
C GLU A 204 -13.05 -15.62 35.99
N PHE A 205 -13.00 -15.89 34.68
CA PHE A 205 -13.41 -14.93 33.66
C PHE A 205 -14.91 -14.60 33.70
N GLU A 206 -15.78 -15.61 33.79
CA GLU A 206 -17.24 -15.37 33.87
C GLU A 206 -17.62 -14.69 35.19
N ALA A 207 -16.94 -14.99 36.30
CA ALA A 207 -17.13 -14.30 37.57
C ALA A 207 -16.70 -12.82 37.50
N PHE A 208 -15.52 -12.55 36.94
CA PHE A 208 -15.05 -11.18 36.69
C PHE A 208 -16.07 -10.40 35.86
N TRP A 209 -16.52 -10.96 34.73
CA TRP A 209 -17.48 -10.31 33.86
C TRP A 209 -18.83 -10.06 34.53
N ALA A 210 -19.33 -11.00 35.35
CA ALA A 210 -20.57 -10.81 36.09
C ALA A 210 -20.49 -9.63 37.07
N THR A 211 -19.30 -9.35 37.64
CA THR A 211 -19.08 -8.23 38.56
C THR A 211 -18.73 -6.91 37.88
N GLN A 212 -18.13 -6.98 36.68
CA GLN A 212 -17.65 -5.82 35.92
C GLN A 212 -18.06 -5.93 34.45
N PRO A 213 -19.34 -5.72 34.12
CA PRO A 213 -19.85 -5.86 32.76
C PRO A 213 -19.32 -4.79 31.78
N ASP A 214 -18.72 -3.72 32.29
CA ASP A 214 -18.09 -2.67 31.47
C ASP A 214 -16.55 -2.77 31.47
N GLY A 215 -15.98 -3.83 32.07
CA GLY A 215 -14.53 -3.99 32.21
C GLY A 215 -13.80 -4.31 30.90
N GLN A 216 -14.52 -4.76 29.86
CA GLN A 216 -14.01 -5.00 28.51
C GLN A 216 -15.09 -4.67 27.47
N SER A 217 -14.68 -4.42 26.24
CA SER A 217 -15.64 -4.36 25.13
C SER A 217 -16.30 -5.73 24.90
N LYS A 218 -17.54 -5.75 24.39
CA LYS A 218 -18.23 -6.99 24.01
C LYS A 218 -17.41 -7.84 23.04
N GLN A 219 -16.67 -7.21 22.14
CA GLN A 219 -15.80 -7.88 21.19
C GLN A 219 -14.62 -8.60 21.87
N GLU A 220 -13.96 -7.94 22.83
CA GLU A 220 -12.88 -8.55 23.62
C GLU A 220 -13.41 -9.69 24.50
N GLN A 221 -14.61 -9.54 25.03
CA GLN A 221 -15.27 -10.59 25.80
C GLN A 221 -15.51 -11.84 24.94
N GLU A 222 -16.10 -11.67 23.76
CA GLU A 222 -16.33 -12.77 22.81
C GLU A 222 -15.02 -13.43 22.37
N HIS A 223 -13.99 -12.62 22.07
CA HIS A 223 -12.65 -13.13 21.77
C HIS A 223 -12.09 -13.97 22.92
N THR A 224 -12.16 -13.46 24.15
CA THR A 224 -11.65 -14.15 25.34
C THR A 224 -12.37 -15.47 25.57
N ARG A 225 -13.70 -15.52 25.37
CA ARG A 225 -14.46 -16.77 25.42
C ARG A 225 -14.01 -17.78 24.36
N ARG A 226 -13.76 -17.35 23.12
CA ARG A 226 -13.21 -18.23 22.07
C ARG A 226 -11.83 -18.77 22.45
N MET A 227 -10.94 -17.91 22.94
CA MET A 227 -9.61 -18.33 23.40
C MET A 227 -9.69 -19.32 24.55
N LEU A 228 -10.60 -19.10 25.52
CA LEU A 228 -10.83 -20.03 26.62
C LEU A 228 -11.41 -21.36 26.15
N ALA A 229 -12.36 -21.36 25.22
CA ALA A 229 -12.91 -22.58 24.63
C ALA A 229 -11.83 -23.39 23.91
N ASP A 230 -10.89 -22.70 23.25
CA ASP A 230 -9.73 -23.29 22.59
C ASP A 230 -8.57 -23.65 23.55
N GLY A 231 -8.76 -23.64 24.87
CA GLY A 231 -7.69 -24.01 25.80
C GLY A 231 -6.54 -23.01 25.83
N TRP A 232 -6.84 -21.73 25.60
CA TRP A 232 -5.94 -20.59 25.70
C TRP A 232 -4.65 -20.75 24.89
N PRO A 233 -4.74 -20.84 23.55
CA PRO A 233 -3.59 -21.10 22.68
C PRO A 233 -2.53 -19.99 22.77
N MET A 234 -1.27 -20.39 22.97
CA MET A 234 -0.10 -19.49 22.97
C MET A 234 0.99 -20.00 22.01
N PRO A 235 1.40 -19.21 20.99
CA PRO A 235 0.86 -17.89 20.63
C PRO A 235 -0.59 -17.96 20.15
N ARG A 236 -1.32 -16.84 20.32
CA ARG A 236 -2.72 -16.74 19.88
C ARG A 236 -2.82 -16.93 18.35
N PRO A 237 -3.85 -17.64 17.86
CA PRO A 237 -4.04 -17.88 16.42
C PRO A 237 -4.63 -16.66 15.69
N GLU A 238 -5.16 -15.68 16.43
CA GLU A 238 -5.71 -14.43 15.89
C GLU A 238 -5.13 -13.21 16.61
N GLN A 239 -5.20 -12.06 15.94
CA GLN A 239 -4.74 -10.75 16.42
C GLN A 239 -5.69 -9.65 16.00
N LEU A 240 -5.73 -8.57 16.78
CA LEU A 240 -6.38 -7.34 16.35
C LEU A 240 -5.66 -6.77 15.11
N CYS A 241 -6.42 -6.49 14.06
CA CYS A 241 -5.93 -5.74 12.92
C CYS A 241 -6.32 -4.27 13.06
N TYR A 242 -5.42 -3.46 13.62
CA TYR A 242 -5.64 -2.01 13.77
C TYR A 242 -5.72 -1.24 12.46
N ARG A 243 -5.40 -1.88 11.32
CA ARG A 243 -5.51 -1.26 10.00
C ARG A 243 -6.87 -1.44 9.35
N CYS A 244 -7.56 -2.54 9.62
CA CYS A 244 -8.86 -2.82 9.02
C CYS A 244 -9.89 -1.67 9.18
N PRO A 245 -9.95 -0.96 10.34
CA PRO A 245 -10.86 0.19 10.48
C PRO A 245 -10.59 1.33 9.50
N ASP A 246 -9.32 1.55 9.17
CA ASP A 246 -8.88 2.71 8.38
C ASP A 246 -8.50 2.35 6.94
N ALA A 247 -8.32 1.07 6.61
CA ALA A 247 -7.92 0.63 5.28
C ALA A 247 -9.16 0.42 4.40
N ARG A 248 -9.26 1.20 3.32
CA ARG A 248 -10.43 1.26 2.44
C ARG A 248 -10.06 0.86 1.02
N LEU A 249 -10.90 0.05 0.39
CA LEU A 249 -10.70 -0.35 -1.01
C LEU A 249 -10.99 0.81 -1.95
N ILE A 250 -10.16 0.99 -2.98
CA ILE A 250 -10.43 1.87 -4.10
C ILE A 250 -11.50 1.19 -4.96
N VAL A 251 -12.71 1.76 -4.98
CA VAL A 251 -13.83 1.23 -5.76
C VAL A 251 -13.96 1.88 -7.14
N ALA A 252 -13.44 3.10 -7.29
CA ALA A 252 -13.42 3.81 -8.56
C ALA A 252 -12.27 4.82 -8.63
N TYR A 253 -11.85 5.16 -9.84
CA TYR A 253 -10.84 6.19 -10.06
C TYR A 253 -11.14 7.04 -11.30
N GLN A 254 -10.63 8.27 -11.30
CA GLN A 254 -10.76 9.24 -12.37
C GLN A 254 -9.38 9.82 -12.71
N ARG A 255 -9.03 9.81 -14.00
CA ARG A 255 -7.88 10.53 -14.53
C ARG A 255 -8.09 12.04 -14.43
N VAL A 256 -7.14 12.74 -13.80
CA VAL A 256 -7.12 14.21 -13.77
C VAL A 256 -6.16 14.76 -14.81
N GLY A 257 -4.94 14.21 -14.86
CA GLY A 257 -3.89 14.64 -15.77
C GLY A 257 -2.53 14.72 -15.09
N TRP A 258 -1.52 15.17 -15.83
CA TRP A 258 -0.18 15.39 -15.28
C TRP A 258 -0.17 16.48 -14.21
N LEU A 259 0.63 16.29 -13.15
CA LEU A 259 0.79 17.27 -12.07
C LEU A 259 1.35 18.59 -12.61
N VAL A 260 2.40 18.49 -13.42
CA VAL A 260 2.90 19.59 -14.24
C VAL A 260 2.43 19.35 -15.67
N PRO A 261 1.70 20.30 -16.31
CA PRO A 261 1.32 20.15 -17.70
C PRO A 261 2.55 19.88 -18.56
N ARG A 262 2.60 18.71 -19.20
CA ARG A 262 3.65 18.43 -20.17
C ARG A 262 3.50 19.44 -21.31
N LYS A 263 4.60 20.11 -21.67
CA LYS A 263 4.66 20.79 -22.96
C LYS A 263 4.32 19.72 -23.99
N THR A 264 3.24 19.92 -24.75
CA THR A 264 2.96 19.11 -25.91
C THR A 264 4.24 19.11 -26.73
N LEU A 265 4.92 17.96 -26.80
CA LEU A 265 5.95 17.76 -27.81
C LEU A 265 5.26 18.12 -29.11
N SER A 266 5.78 19.16 -29.76
CA SER A 266 5.28 19.66 -31.02
C SER A 266 5.00 18.45 -31.88
N THR A 267 3.76 18.31 -32.35
CA THR A 267 3.33 17.19 -33.19
C THR A 267 4.45 16.90 -34.17
N PRO A 268 4.96 15.65 -34.27
CA PRO A 268 6.08 15.36 -35.15
C PRO A 268 5.78 15.97 -36.52
N PRO A 269 6.72 16.74 -37.10
CA PRO A 269 6.45 17.48 -38.32
C PRO A 269 5.86 16.51 -39.33
N LYS A 270 4.70 16.87 -39.90
CA LYS A 270 3.99 16.04 -40.88
C LYS A 270 5.03 15.47 -41.85
N GLN A 271 5.12 14.14 -41.92
CA GLN A 271 6.02 13.50 -42.86
C GLN A 271 5.75 14.09 -44.25
N PRO A 272 6.80 14.51 -44.98
CA PRO A 272 6.61 15.07 -46.31
C PRO A 272 5.91 14.03 -47.17
N SER A 273 4.87 14.45 -47.88
CA SER A 273 4.14 13.54 -48.77
C SER A 273 5.08 12.97 -49.82
N ARG A 274 4.78 11.76 -50.31
CA ARG A 274 5.53 11.13 -51.41
C ARG A 274 5.72 12.09 -52.59
N ALA A 275 4.71 12.89 -52.92
CA ALA A 275 4.77 13.91 -53.97
C ALA A 275 5.72 15.08 -53.65
N ALA A 276 5.89 15.45 -52.38
CA ALA A 276 6.88 16.46 -51.98
C ALA A 276 8.31 15.91 -52.09
N LEU A 277 8.52 14.64 -51.72
CA LEU A 277 9.81 13.96 -51.87
C LEU A 277 10.17 13.75 -53.36
N GLN A 278 9.22 13.32 -54.18
CA GLN A 278 9.40 13.14 -55.63
C GLN A 278 9.86 14.43 -56.31
N ARG A 279 9.16 15.55 -56.06
CA ARG A 279 9.54 16.87 -56.61
C ARG A 279 10.91 17.34 -56.16
N ARG A 280 11.30 17.01 -54.92
CA ARG A 280 12.62 17.35 -54.40
C ARG A 280 13.71 16.50 -55.05
N LEU A 281 13.44 15.23 -55.32
CA LEU A 281 14.33 14.33 -56.06
C LEU A 281 14.57 14.86 -57.48
N GLU A 282 13.48 15.15 -58.22
CA GLU A 282 13.55 15.66 -59.59
C GLU A 282 14.32 16.98 -59.68
N ARG A 283 14.07 17.91 -58.73
CA ARG A 283 14.81 19.18 -58.68
C ARG A 283 16.31 18.96 -58.47
N THR A 284 16.66 18.05 -57.55
CA THR A 284 18.07 17.76 -57.24
C THR A 284 18.76 17.07 -58.41
N GLN A 285 18.06 16.18 -59.12
CA GLN A 285 18.55 15.54 -60.33
C GLN A 285 18.80 16.56 -61.45
N ALA A 286 17.85 17.46 -61.69
CA ALA A 286 17.99 18.52 -62.69
C ALA A 286 19.17 19.47 -62.36
N GLU A 287 19.38 19.78 -61.08
CA GLU A 287 20.50 20.60 -60.63
C GLU A 287 21.85 19.87 -60.81
N ALA A 288 21.90 18.57 -60.52
CA ALA A 288 23.09 17.76 -60.76
C ALA A 288 23.45 17.69 -62.25
N ASP A 289 22.46 17.53 -63.13
CA ASP A 289 22.70 17.50 -64.59
C ASP A 289 23.18 18.85 -65.12
N ARG A 290 22.63 19.96 -64.60
CA ARG A 290 23.11 21.30 -64.92
C ARG A 290 24.57 21.49 -64.51
N LEU A 291 24.95 21.06 -63.31
CA LEU A 291 26.33 21.16 -62.83
C LEU A 291 27.28 20.29 -63.66
N ARG A 292 26.87 19.10 -64.09
CA ARG A 292 27.66 18.25 -65.00
C ARG A 292 27.90 18.92 -66.34
N GLN A 293 26.89 19.57 -66.91
CA GLN A 293 27.05 20.32 -68.17
C GLN A 293 28.01 21.51 -68.02
N GLN A 294 27.95 22.22 -66.89
CA GLN A 294 28.89 23.31 -66.60
C GLN A 294 30.33 22.81 -66.47
N LEU A 295 30.54 21.67 -65.80
CA LEU A 295 31.86 21.05 -65.71
C LEU A 295 32.38 20.61 -67.09
N ALA A 296 31.54 19.95 -67.89
CA ALA A 296 31.91 19.55 -69.24
C ALA A 296 32.30 20.75 -70.10
N GLN A 297 31.54 21.85 -70.04
CA GLN A 297 31.84 23.08 -70.76
C GLN A 297 33.21 23.66 -70.35
N LEU A 298 33.47 23.76 -69.05
CA LEU A 298 34.74 24.24 -68.51
C LEU A 298 35.93 23.36 -68.93
N ASP A 299 35.75 22.04 -68.98
CA ASP A 299 36.78 21.12 -69.44
C ASP A 299 37.08 21.28 -70.94
N THR A 300 36.05 21.44 -71.79
CA THR A 300 36.25 21.77 -73.23
C THR A 300 36.98 23.09 -73.43
N ASP A 301 36.61 24.13 -72.68
CA ASP A 301 37.21 25.46 -72.79
C ASP A 301 38.68 25.45 -72.30
N LYS A 302 38.98 24.59 -71.31
CA LYS A 302 40.35 24.39 -70.80
C LYS A 302 41.21 23.59 -71.78
N HIS A 303 40.65 22.61 -72.49
CA HIS A 303 41.35 21.86 -73.53
C HIS A 303 41.58 22.69 -74.81
N ALA A 304 40.66 23.58 -75.17
CA ALA A 304 40.82 24.50 -76.31
C ALA A 304 41.92 25.56 -76.08
N ASN A 305 42.05 26.05 -74.84
CA ASN A 305 43.09 27.03 -74.46
C ASN A 305 44.49 26.43 -74.23
N ALA A 306 44.62 25.10 -74.17
CA ALA A 306 45.92 24.42 -74.01
C ALA A 306 46.55 23.97 -75.34
N ALA A 307 45.85 24.15 -76.46
CA ALA A 307 46.26 23.73 -77.81
C ALA A 307 46.60 24.90 -78.75
N GLY A 308 46.61 26.15 -78.25
CA GLY A 308 47.09 27.35 -78.94
C GLY A 308 48.32 27.91 -78.26
#